data_AF-A0A2X3JEX2-F1
#
_entry.id   AF-A0A2X3JEX2-F1
#
_cell.length_a   1.000
_cell.length_b   1.000
_cell.length_c   1.000
_cell.angle_alpha   90.00
_cell.angle_beta   90.00
_cell.angle_gamma   90.00
#
_symmetry.space_group_name_H-M   'P 1'
#
loop_
_entity.id
_entity.type
_entity.pdbx_description
1 polymer ?
#
loop_
_entity_poly.entity_id
_entity_poly.type
_entity_poly.pdbx_seq_one_letter_code
_entity_poly.pdbx_strand_id
1 'polypeptide(L)'
;MHGQGLTFNPDFLQAVNQLSQLSDILFTDGGQGISFELQARPVPQVVETQLTIDGQKLHYFNQMADWQAFRWPGETYKPGTQLTWTSTSAGARLFGDYSGTWGFIRWLEEGKRQQLDRSEWMMSFNAPDGRTLQWVLRSQLGKGPLALLALRGFTLPDRIFSVDSVAMAQALTPGAGDDDMDGTE
;
A
#
# COMPACT_ATOMS: atom_id res chain seq x y z
N MET A 1 42.53 -6.19 0.09
CA MET A 1 41.85 -6.45 1.37
C MET A 1 40.40 -6.02 1.23
N HIS A 2 39.45 -6.95 1.23
CA HIS A 2 38.02 -6.66 1.06
C HIS A 2 37.38 -6.55 2.45
N GLY A 3 36.57 -5.52 2.67
CA GLY A 3 36.17 -5.02 3.99
C GLY A 3 35.56 -6.07 4.92
N GLN A 4 36.23 -6.34 6.04
CA GLN A 4 35.67 -7.09 7.16
C GLN A 4 35.12 -6.09 8.19
N GLY A 5 33.82 -6.15 8.47
CA GLY A 5 33.20 -5.50 9.64
C GLY A 5 32.01 -4.58 9.39
N LEU A 6 31.72 -4.18 8.15
CA LEU A 6 30.51 -3.41 7.80
C LEU A 6 29.52 -4.30 7.07
N THR A 7 28.38 -4.62 7.71
CA THR A 7 27.26 -5.30 7.06
C THR A 7 26.13 -4.31 6.84
N PHE A 8 25.29 -4.52 5.82
CA PHE A 8 24.11 -3.68 5.62
C PHE A 8 23.07 -3.97 6.70
N ASN A 9 22.42 -2.91 7.19
CA ASN A 9 21.29 -3.04 8.08
C ASN A 9 20.13 -3.73 7.33
N PRO A 10 19.64 -4.90 7.79
CA PRO A 10 18.55 -5.61 7.12
C PRO A 10 17.26 -4.78 7.03
N ASP A 11 16.96 -3.95 8.04
CA ASP A 11 15.77 -3.10 8.04
C ASP A 11 15.86 -2.04 6.94
N PHE A 12 17.05 -1.48 6.72
CA PHE A 12 17.30 -0.52 5.65
C PHE A 12 17.11 -1.18 4.28
N LEU A 13 17.68 -2.37 4.07
CA LEU A 13 17.52 -3.11 2.81
C LEU A 13 16.05 -3.45 2.55
N GLN A 14 15.32 -3.88 3.57
CA GLN A 14 13.88 -4.16 3.45
C GLN A 14 13.09 -2.91 3.08
N ALA A 15 13.37 -1.77 3.72
CA ALA A 15 12.72 -0.50 3.44
C ALA A 15 12.96 -0.03 2.00
N VAL A 16 14.21 -0.10 1.52
CA VAL A 16 14.56 0.26 0.13
C VAL A 16 13.91 -0.69 -0.88
N ASN A 17 13.94 -2.00 -0.62
CA ASN A 17 13.29 -2.98 -1.50
C ASN A 17 11.77 -2.75 -1.58
N GLN A 18 11.12 -2.39 -0.48
CA GLN A 18 9.70 -2.05 -0.47
C GLN A 18 9.41 -0.80 -1.32
N LEU A 19 10.23 0.25 -1.21
CA LEU A 19 10.08 1.45 -2.03
C LEU A 19 10.31 1.16 -3.52
N SER A 20 11.29 0.32 -3.85
CA SER A 20 11.54 -0.12 -5.23
C SER A 20 10.32 -0.83 -5.82
N GLN A 21 9.74 -1.79 -5.09
CA GLN A 21 8.54 -2.51 -5.54
C GLN A 21 7.35 -1.58 -5.77
N LEU A 22 7.18 -0.55 -4.93
CA LEU A 22 6.13 0.44 -5.09
C LEU A 22 6.38 1.35 -6.29
N SER A 23 7.63 1.71 -6.54
CA SER A 23 8.03 2.46 -7.73
C SER A 23 7.65 1.69 -9.00
N ASP A 24 7.95 0.39 -9.07
CA ASP A 24 7.61 -0.45 -10.24
C ASP A 24 6.10 -0.46 -10.52
N ILE A 25 5.26 -0.42 -9.47
CA ILE A 25 3.80 -0.34 -9.58
C ILE A 25 3.32 1.04 -10.04
N LEU A 26 3.97 2.12 -9.59
CA LEU A 26 3.58 3.50 -9.92
C LEU A 26 4.00 3.93 -11.32
N PHE A 27 5.05 3.31 -11.88
CA PHE A 27 5.71 3.75 -13.11
C PHE A 27 5.81 2.67 -14.19
N THR A 28 4.94 1.65 -14.14
CA THR A 28 5.00 0.44 -14.99
C THR A 28 5.11 0.74 -16.49
N ASP A 29 4.48 1.80 -16.99
CA ASP A 29 4.45 2.15 -18.43
C ASP A 29 5.03 3.55 -18.74
N GLY A 30 5.89 4.09 -17.87
CA GLY A 30 6.45 5.45 -18.03
C GLY A 30 5.44 6.59 -17.82
N GLY A 31 4.18 6.26 -17.58
CA GLY A 31 3.15 7.18 -17.11
C GLY A 31 3.22 7.41 -15.60
N GLN A 32 2.73 8.56 -15.14
CA GLN A 32 2.50 8.81 -13.72
C GLN A 32 1.13 8.24 -13.33
N GLY A 33 1.08 7.18 -12.53
CA GLY A 33 -0.15 6.66 -11.91
C GLY A 33 -0.47 5.19 -12.19
N ILE A 34 -1.47 4.68 -11.49
CA ILE A 34 -1.92 3.29 -11.47
C ILE A 34 -3.29 3.20 -12.13
N SER A 35 -3.43 2.26 -13.07
CA SER A 35 -4.71 1.87 -13.64
C SER A 35 -5.25 0.61 -12.96
N PHE A 36 -6.55 0.58 -12.72
CA PHE A 36 -7.25 -0.54 -12.08
C PHE A 36 -8.72 -0.53 -12.52
N GLU A 37 -9.44 -1.61 -12.21
CA GLU A 37 -10.87 -1.68 -12.48
C GLU A 37 -11.64 -1.96 -11.20
N LEU A 38 -12.86 -1.42 -11.13
CA LEU A 38 -13.82 -1.70 -10.07
C LEU A 38 -15.09 -2.27 -10.66
N GLN A 39 -15.65 -3.27 -10.00
CA GLN A 39 -16.98 -3.79 -10.26
C GLN A 39 -17.78 -3.78 -8.96
N ALA A 40 -18.87 -3.02 -8.91
CA ALA A 40 -19.77 -3.03 -7.76
C ALA A 40 -20.46 -4.40 -7.62
N ARG A 41 -20.74 -4.79 -6.37
CA ARG A 41 -21.52 -5.99 -6.06
C ARG A 41 -22.91 -5.61 -5.54
N PRO A 42 -23.96 -6.37 -5.90
CA PRO A 42 -25.29 -6.15 -5.36
C PRO A 42 -25.30 -6.40 -3.85
N VAL A 43 -25.95 -5.51 -3.11
CA VAL A 43 -26.08 -5.59 -1.66
C VAL A 43 -27.56 -5.55 -1.31
N PRO A 44 -28.08 -6.52 -0.53
CA PRO A 44 -29.48 -6.52 -0.12
C PRO A 44 -29.90 -5.19 0.50
N GLN A 45 -31.06 -4.69 0.09
CA GLN A 45 -31.67 -3.44 0.58
C GLN A 45 -30.86 -2.16 0.29
N VAL A 46 -29.82 -2.22 -0.54
CA VAL A 46 -29.18 -1.05 -1.14
C VAL A 46 -29.80 -0.83 -2.51
N VAL A 47 -30.34 0.36 -2.76
CA VAL A 47 -30.94 0.73 -4.04
C VAL A 47 -29.85 1.16 -5.02
N GLU A 48 -28.92 1.98 -4.56
CA GLU A 48 -27.79 2.44 -5.37
C GLU A 48 -26.58 2.85 -4.53
N THR A 49 -25.42 2.87 -5.18
CA THR A 49 -24.16 3.45 -4.70
C THR A 49 -23.58 4.38 -5.75
N GLN A 50 -23.06 5.53 -5.32
CA GLN A 50 -22.30 6.43 -6.18
C GLN A 50 -20.90 6.60 -5.59
N LEU A 51 -19.90 6.05 -6.25
CA LEU A 51 -18.49 6.19 -5.92
C LEU A 51 -17.85 7.14 -6.93
N THR A 52 -17.20 8.20 -6.46
CA THR A 52 -16.41 9.10 -7.30
C THR A 52 -14.96 9.04 -6.87
N ILE A 53 -14.02 8.84 -7.80
CA ILE A 53 -12.57 8.84 -7.57
C ILE A 53 -11.94 9.82 -8.55
N ASP A 54 -11.41 10.94 -8.04
CA ASP A 54 -10.80 12.00 -8.84
C ASP A 54 -11.70 12.46 -10.00
N GLY A 55 -13.01 12.55 -9.75
CA GLY A 55 -14.02 12.93 -10.74
C GLY A 55 -14.57 11.78 -11.60
N GLN A 56 -13.91 10.61 -11.63
CA GLN A 56 -14.40 9.41 -12.31
C GLN A 56 -15.51 8.76 -11.48
N LYS A 57 -16.70 8.56 -12.06
CA LYS A 57 -17.89 8.09 -11.32
C LYS A 57 -18.22 6.64 -11.65
N LEU A 58 -18.38 5.80 -10.63
CA LEU A 58 -19.05 4.51 -10.68
C LEU A 58 -20.42 4.64 -10.00
N HIS A 59 -21.48 4.66 -10.81
CA HIS A 59 -22.85 4.60 -10.33
C HIS A 59 -23.40 3.20 -10.55
N TYR A 60 -23.87 2.57 -9.48
CA TYR A 60 -24.45 1.23 -9.52
C TYR A 60 -25.80 1.24 -8.82
N PHE A 61 -26.83 0.71 -9.49
CA PHE A 61 -28.22 0.70 -9.01
C PHE A 61 -28.89 -0.67 -9.20
N ASN A 62 -28.14 -1.74 -8.93
CA ASN A 62 -28.57 -3.14 -9.10
C ASN A 62 -28.88 -3.55 -10.55
N GLN A 63 -28.29 -2.86 -11.53
CA GLN A 63 -28.23 -3.33 -12.91
C GLN A 63 -27.18 -4.44 -13.09
N MET A 64 -27.04 -4.95 -14.31
CA MET A 64 -25.94 -5.86 -14.64
C MET A 64 -24.61 -5.17 -14.32
N ALA A 65 -23.79 -5.82 -13.49
CA ALA A 65 -22.55 -5.24 -13.01
C ALA A 65 -21.43 -5.41 -14.04
N ASP A 66 -20.85 -4.30 -14.49
CA ASP A 66 -19.71 -4.29 -15.41
C ASP A 66 -18.45 -3.81 -14.70
N TRP A 67 -17.31 -4.19 -15.27
CA TRP A 67 -16.01 -3.64 -14.87
C TRP A 67 -15.87 -2.23 -15.42
N GLN A 68 -15.50 -1.30 -14.55
CA GLN A 68 -15.19 0.06 -14.94
C GLN A 68 -13.72 0.36 -14.64
N ALA A 69 -13.00 0.83 -15.65
CA ALA A 69 -11.61 1.25 -15.52
C ALA A 69 -11.50 2.62 -14.82
N PHE A 70 -10.47 2.73 -13.99
CA PHE A 70 -10.08 3.91 -13.25
C PHE A 70 -8.58 4.12 -13.40
N ARG A 71 -8.19 5.39 -13.33
CA ARG A 71 -6.79 5.80 -13.17
C ARG A 71 -6.64 6.62 -11.89
N TRP A 72 -5.57 6.38 -11.15
CA TRP A 72 -5.21 7.17 -9.97
C TRP A 72 -3.71 7.53 -9.99
N PRO A 73 -3.32 8.79 -9.76
CA PRO A 73 -4.18 9.96 -9.67
C PRO A 73 -4.97 10.20 -10.97
N GLY A 74 -6.22 10.62 -10.84
CA GLY A 74 -7.07 10.97 -11.98
C GLY A 74 -6.83 12.39 -12.50
N GLU A 75 -7.35 12.68 -13.69
CA GLU A 75 -7.26 14.00 -14.32
C GLU A 75 -8.38 14.92 -13.80
N THR A 76 -8.09 15.67 -12.75
CA THR A 76 -9.07 16.58 -12.12
C THR A 76 -8.39 17.75 -11.41
N TYR A 77 -9.09 18.89 -11.33
CA TYR A 77 -8.70 20.05 -10.51
C TYR A 77 -9.13 19.93 -9.05
N LYS A 78 -10.04 18.99 -8.74
CA LYS A 78 -10.54 18.73 -7.38
C LYS A 78 -10.38 17.23 -7.08
N PRO A 79 -9.16 16.79 -6.75
CA PRO A 79 -8.92 15.39 -6.43
C PRO A 79 -9.59 14.98 -5.12
N GLY A 80 -9.93 13.71 -5.02
CA GLY A 80 -10.60 13.14 -3.86
C GLY A 80 -11.48 11.95 -4.19
N THR A 81 -11.97 11.30 -3.14
CA THR A 81 -12.90 10.17 -3.24
C THR A 81 -14.14 10.42 -2.42
N GLN A 82 -15.32 10.20 -2.99
CA GLN A 82 -16.58 10.32 -2.27
C GLN A 82 -17.42 9.08 -2.55
N LEU A 83 -18.03 8.53 -1.49
CA LEU A 83 -18.96 7.41 -1.61
C LEU A 83 -20.29 7.80 -0.96
N THR A 84 -21.37 7.66 -1.72
CA THR A 84 -22.74 7.74 -1.20
C THR A 84 -23.50 6.45 -1.50
N TRP A 85 -24.52 6.15 -0.69
CA TRP A 85 -25.45 5.06 -0.95
C TRP A 85 -26.87 5.45 -0.58
N THR A 86 -27.84 4.84 -1.26
CA THR A 86 -29.27 4.96 -0.98
C THR A 86 -29.80 3.57 -0.64
N SER A 87 -30.62 3.45 0.40
CA SER A 87 -31.22 2.17 0.80
C SER A 87 -32.71 2.13 0.47
N THR A 88 -33.34 0.98 0.63
CA THR A 88 -34.80 0.86 0.44
C THR A 88 -35.61 1.58 1.52
N SER A 89 -34.99 1.93 2.65
CA SER A 89 -35.65 2.56 3.80
C SER A 89 -35.22 4.01 4.05
N ALA A 90 -34.25 4.54 3.31
CA ALA A 90 -33.76 5.91 3.45
C ALA A 90 -33.17 6.44 2.14
N GLY A 91 -33.27 7.76 1.94
CA GLY A 91 -32.62 8.45 0.83
C GLY A 91 -31.08 8.41 0.89
N ALA A 92 -30.44 9.13 -0.03
CA ALA A 92 -28.99 9.15 -0.16
C ALA A 92 -28.28 9.57 1.14
N ARG A 93 -27.24 8.82 1.51
CA ARG A 93 -26.37 9.06 2.66
C ARG A 93 -24.91 9.10 2.23
N LEU A 94 -24.11 9.94 2.89
CA LEU A 94 -22.67 10.03 2.69
C LEU A 94 -21.94 8.99 3.54
N PHE A 95 -21.08 8.18 2.91
CA PHE A 95 -20.25 7.18 3.60
C PHE A 95 -18.96 7.83 4.06
N GLY A 96 -18.32 8.54 3.15
CA GLY A 96 -17.14 9.32 3.43
C GLY A 96 -16.79 10.22 2.26
N ASP A 97 -16.13 11.31 2.60
CA ASP A 97 -15.55 12.28 1.67
C ASP A 97 -14.06 12.45 2.01
N TYR A 98 -13.21 12.02 1.10
CA TYR A 98 -11.77 11.93 1.27
C TYR A 98 -11.12 12.89 0.26
N SER A 99 -10.91 14.14 0.66
CA SER A 99 -10.36 15.19 -0.21
C SER A 99 -8.87 15.02 -0.58
N GLY A 100 -8.46 15.53 -1.74
CA GLY A 100 -7.07 15.54 -2.16
C GLY A 100 -6.63 14.25 -2.86
N THR A 101 -5.44 14.27 -3.47
CA THR A 101 -4.92 13.17 -4.30
C THR A 101 -4.88 11.82 -3.56
N TRP A 102 -4.57 11.83 -2.26
CA TRP A 102 -4.54 10.61 -1.43
C TRP A 102 -5.93 10.16 -0.92
N GLY A 103 -7.00 10.83 -1.36
CA GLY A 103 -8.37 10.50 -0.98
C GLY A 103 -8.74 9.05 -1.27
N PHE A 104 -8.36 8.56 -2.45
CA PHE A 104 -8.58 7.18 -2.86
C PHE A 104 -7.89 6.15 -1.96
N ILE A 105 -6.64 6.42 -1.60
CA ILE A 105 -5.86 5.49 -0.74
C ILE A 105 -6.46 5.45 0.67
N ARG A 106 -6.91 6.60 1.20
CA ARG A 106 -7.63 6.66 2.47
C ARG A 106 -8.98 5.94 2.40
N TRP A 107 -9.71 6.04 1.29
CA TRP A 107 -10.91 5.24 1.09
C TRP A 107 -10.59 3.74 1.07
N LEU A 108 -9.61 3.30 0.28
CA LEU A 108 -9.19 1.88 0.23
C LEU A 108 -8.80 1.33 1.61
N GLU A 109 -8.25 2.19 2.45
CA GLU A 109 -7.84 1.85 3.80
C GLU A 109 -9.02 1.51 4.73
N GLU A 110 -10.09 2.31 4.68
CA GLU A 110 -11.30 2.11 5.51
C GLU A 110 -12.02 0.79 5.21
N GLY A 111 -11.87 0.29 3.98
CA GLY A 111 -12.46 -0.98 3.56
C GLY A 111 -11.71 -2.20 4.09
N LYS A 112 -12.45 -3.26 4.45
CA LYS A 112 -11.87 -4.60 4.60
C LYS A 112 -11.51 -5.15 3.23
N ARG A 113 -10.37 -5.84 3.15
CA ARG A 113 -9.81 -6.40 1.91
C ARG A 113 -9.69 -7.91 2.04
N GLN A 114 -10.28 -8.66 1.12
CA GLN A 114 -10.11 -10.11 1.00
C GLN A 114 -9.62 -10.44 -0.41
N GLN A 115 -8.52 -11.16 -0.52
CA GLN A 115 -8.02 -11.62 -1.82
C GLN A 115 -8.97 -12.66 -2.40
N LEU A 116 -9.38 -12.49 -3.65
CA LEU A 116 -10.20 -13.45 -4.40
C LEU A 116 -9.34 -14.28 -5.36
N ASP A 117 -8.41 -13.62 -6.04
CA ASP A 117 -7.43 -14.22 -6.94
C ASP A 117 -6.12 -13.39 -6.92
N ARG A 118 -5.16 -13.69 -7.81
CA ARG A 118 -3.86 -12.99 -7.89
C ARG A 118 -4.01 -11.48 -8.08
N SER A 119 -4.94 -11.05 -8.93
CA SER A 119 -5.19 -9.64 -9.27
C SER A 119 -6.52 -9.10 -8.75
N GLU A 120 -7.36 -9.92 -8.13
CA GLU A 120 -8.71 -9.52 -7.69
C GLU A 120 -8.87 -9.52 -6.18
N TRP A 121 -9.46 -8.45 -5.66
CA TRP A 121 -9.65 -8.19 -4.24
C TRP A 121 -11.09 -7.75 -3.97
N MET A 122 -11.79 -8.46 -3.08
CA MET A 122 -13.07 -7.99 -2.55
C MET A 122 -12.80 -6.88 -1.52
N MET A 123 -13.37 -5.71 -1.79
CA MET A 123 -13.42 -4.56 -0.90
C MET A 123 -14.78 -4.53 -0.22
N SER A 124 -14.82 -4.39 1.11
CA SER A 124 -16.05 -4.36 1.90
C SER A 124 -16.06 -3.20 2.89
N PHE A 125 -17.13 -2.41 2.88
CA PHE A 125 -17.27 -1.18 3.65
C PHE A 125 -18.55 -1.25 4.50
N ASN A 126 -18.39 -1.23 5.81
CA ASN A 126 -19.53 -1.29 6.73
C ASN A 126 -20.18 0.09 6.86
N ALA A 127 -21.35 0.25 6.27
CA ALA A 127 -22.14 1.47 6.38
C ALA A 127 -22.73 1.61 7.81
N PRO A 128 -22.99 2.85 8.29
CA PRO A 128 -23.58 3.10 9.60
C PRO A 128 -24.95 2.45 9.86
N ASP A 129 -25.67 2.05 8.81
CA ASP A 129 -26.96 1.37 8.90
C ASP A 129 -26.85 -0.16 8.93
N GLY A 130 -25.63 -0.69 9.09
CA GLY A 130 -25.34 -2.12 9.20
C GLY A 130 -25.19 -2.84 7.86
N ARG A 131 -25.36 -2.15 6.73
CA ARG A 131 -25.15 -2.73 5.38
C ARG A 131 -23.66 -2.76 5.04
N THR A 132 -23.25 -3.76 4.26
CA THR A 132 -21.86 -3.86 3.78
C THR A 132 -21.82 -3.55 2.29
N LEU A 133 -21.31 -2.38 1.93
CA LEU A 133 -21.11 -1.98 0.54
C LEU A 133 -19.88 -2.71 -0.02
N GLN A 134 -19.96 -3.22 -1.26
CA GLN A 134 -18.95 -4.11 -1.81
C GLN A 134 -18.56 -3.79 -3.24
N TRP A 135 -17.26 -3.88 -3.51
CA TRP A 135 -16.67 -3.80 -4.85
C TRP A 135 -15.61 -4.88 -4.99
N VAL A 136 -15.45 -5.42 -6.19
CA VAL A 136 -14.22 -6.14 -6.54
C VAL A 136 -13.29 -5.17 -7.24
N LEU A 137 -12.07 -5.07 -6.72
CA LEU A 137 -10.96 -4.34 -7.31
C LEU A 137 -10.10 -5.32 -8.10
N ARG A 138 -9.86 -5.02 -9.37
CA ARG A 138 -8.93 -5.73 -10.22
C ARG A 138 -7.72 -4.86 -10.53
N SER A 139 -6.54 -5.33 -10.14
CA SER A 139 -5.26 -4.67 -10.44
C SER A 139 -4.69 -5.16 -11.77
N GLN A 140 -3.99 -4.28 -12.48
CA GLN A 140 -3.22 -4.67 -13.67
C GLN A 140 -1.87 -5.29 -13.29
N LEU A 141 -1.19 -4.72 -12.28
CA LEU A 141 0.09 -5.20 -11.78
C LEU A 141 0.07 -5.37 -10.25
N GLY A 142 0.55 -6.50 -9.77
CA GLY A 142 0.69 -6.79 -8.34
C GLY A 142 -0.60 -6.54 -7.56
N LYS A 143 -0.50 -5.85 -6.41
CA LYS A 143 -1.66 -5.43 -5.61
C LYS A 143 -2.28 -4.11 -6.11
N GLY A 144 -1.77 -3.55 -7.21
CA GLY A 144 -2.18 -2.25 -7.77
C GLY A 144 -2.20 -1.17 -6.68
N PRO A 145 -3.27 -0.36 -6.59
CA PRO A 145 -3.33 0.74 -5.62
C PRO A 145 -3.35 0.28 -4.16
N LEU A 146 -3.70 -0.98 -3.86
CA LEU A 146 -3.63 -1.52 -2.49
C LEU A 146 -2.19 -1.65 -1.98
N ALA A 147 -1.20 -1.70 -2.87
CA ALA A 147 0.21 -1.75 -2.47
C ALA A 147 0.62 -0.49 -1.68
N LEU A 148 0.04 0.66 -2.02
CA LEU A 148 0.34 1.95 -1.38
C LEU A 148 -0.08 2.00 0.09
N LEU A 149 -0.98 1.12 0.53
CA LEU A 149 -1.33 1.01 1.95
C LEU A 149 -0.12 0.59 2.81
N ALA A 150 0.87 -0.07 2.22
CA ALA A 150 2.10 -0.45 2.91
C ALA A 150 3.00 0.76 3.25
N LEU A 151 2.73 1.94 2.68
CA LEU A 151 3.42 3.20 3.03
C LEU A 151 2.87 3.82 4.33
N ARG A 152 1.75 3.33 4.86
CA ARG A 152 1.20 3.88 6.10
C ARG A 152 2.12 3.58 7.27
N GLY A 153 2.56 4.64 7.95
CA GLY A 153 3.52 4.51 9.06
C GLY A 153 4.91 4.06 8.62
N PHE A 154 5.19 4.05 7.31
CA PHE A 154 6.51 3.72 6.80
C PHE A 154 7.53 4.78 7.25
N THR A 155 8.67 4.30 7.74
CA THR A 155 9.82 5.12 8.10
C THR A 155 11.05 4.52 7.45
N LEU A 156 11.83 5.34 6.76
CA LEU A 156 13.13 4.91 6.23
C LEU A 156 14.14 4.86 7.38
N PRO A 157 14.78 3.71 7.66
CA PRO A 157 15.83 3.64 8.67
C PRO A 157 16.99 4.59 8.31
N ASP A 158 17.49 5.29 9.32
CA ASP A 158 18.59 6.25 9.20
C ASP A 158 19.96 5.56 9.12
N ARG A 159 20.06 4.32 9.59
CA ARG A 159 21.29 3.52 9.59
C ARG A 159 21.36 2.58 8.39
N ILE A 160 22.31 2.84 7.50
CA ILE A 160 22.59 2.01 6.31
C ILE A 160 23.37 0.74 6.68
N PHE A 161 24.30 0.85 7.64
CA PHE A 161 25.17 -0.24 8.03
C PHE A 161 24.94 -0.65 9.48
N SER A 162 24.95 -1.95 9.75
CA SER A 162 25.12 -2.53 11.07
C SER A 162 26.60 -2.78 11.32
N VAL A 163 27.08 -2.34 12.48
CA VAL A 163 28.41 -2.72 12.94
C VAL A 163 28.28 -4.03 13.67
N ASP A 164 28.94 -5.06 13.16
CA ASP A 164 28.94 -6.36 13.80
C ASP A 164 29.74 -6.27 15.11
N SER A 165 29.06 -6.34 16.25
CA SER A 165 29.69 -6.24 17.57
C SER A 165 30.75 -7.33 17.80
N VAL A 166 30.70 -8.44 17.06
CA VAL A 166 31.70 -9.52 17.12
C VAL A 166 33.00 -9.09 16.42
N ALA A 167 32.91 -8.34 15.31
CA ALA A 167 34.07 -7.78 14.62
C ALA A 167 34.73 -6.63 15.40
N MET A 168 33.93 -5.81 16.10
CA MET A 168 34.47 -4.79 17.02
C MET A 168 35.18 -5.43 18.22
N ALA A 169 34.61 -6.46 18.84
CA ALA A 169 35.22 -7.14 19.98
C ALA A 169 36.59 -7.76 19.65
N GLN A 170 36.77 -8.25 18.42
CA GLN A 170 38.05 -8.78 17.93
C GLN A 170 39.07 -7.68 17.56
N ALA A 171 38.59 -6.51 17.12
CA ALA A 171 39.44 -5.35 16.86
C ALA A 171 39.90 -4.61 18.14
N LEU A 172 39.18 -4.80 19.25
CA LEU A 172 39.46 -4.19 20.56
C LEU A 172 40.29 -5.08 21.50
N THR A 173 40.68 -6.29 21.09
CA THR A 173 41.73 -7.07 21.76
C THR A 173 43.10 -6.66 21.22
N PRO A 174 43.91 -5.85 21.95
CA PRO A 174 45.31 -5.71 21.61
C PRO A 174 45.96 -7.08 21.81
N GLY A 175 46.83 -7.49 20.89
CA GLY A 175 47.60 -8.73 21.03
C GLY A 175 48.24 -8.79 22.41
N ALA A 176 47.88 -9.81 23.18
CA ALA A 176 48.60 -10.15 24.39
C ALA A 176 49.98 -10.63 23.96
N GLY A 177 50.99 -9.78 24.21
CA GLY A 177 52.38 -10.14 24.47
C GLY A 177 53.07 -11.01 23.44
N ASP A 178 53.75 -10.34 22.50
CA ASP A 178 55.04 -10.82 22.02
C ASP A 178 56.01 -10.74 23.22
N ASP A 179 56.15 -11.84 23.97
CA ASP A 179 57.20 -11.99 24.99
C ASP A 179 58.40 -12.66 24.30
N ASP A 180 59.27 -11.80 23.78
CA ASP A 180 60.59 -12.13 23.25
C ASP A 180 61.50 -12.64 24.39
N MET A 181 62.15 -13.79 24.11
CA MET A 181 63.45 -14.26 24.60
C MET A 181 63.88 -14.04 26.06
N ASP A 182 64.14 -15.15 26.77
CA ASP A 182 65.38 -15.27 27.55
C ASP A 182 66.08 -16.59 27.22
N GLY A 183 67.30 -16.47 26.71
CA GLY A 183 68.17 -17.59 26.41
C GLY A 183 68.94 -17.97 27.66
N THR A 184 68.94 -19.26 28.00
CA THR A 184 69.86 -19.81 29.00
C THR A 184 70.82 -20.78 28.34
N GLU A 185 72.10 -20.51 28.62
CA GLU A 185 73.32 -21.25 28.28
C GLU A 185 73.26 -22.77 28.55
#